data_AF-A0A929EZY6-F1
#
_entry.id   AF-A0A929EZY6-F1
#
_cell.length_a   1.000
_cell.length_b   1.000
_cell.length_c   1.000
_cell.angle_alpha   90.00
_cell.angle_beta   90.00
_cell.angle_gamma   90.00
#
_symmetry.space_group_name_H-M   'P 1'
#
loop_
_entity.id
_entity.type
_entity.pdbx_description
1 polymer ?
#
loop_
_entity_poly.entity_id
_entity_poly.type
_entity_poly.pdbx_seq_one_letter_code
_entity_poly.pdbx_strand_id
1 'polypeptide(L)'
;MTRCTELWVDRKDLRKTRVVRSDIAALAEGEVLVAIDKFGLTANNVSYAVSGDMIGYWGYYPAEDEWGKVPVWGCANVVASSCAEVPVGERLWGFFPMASHAVLRPGKVRDDQFIDVAEHRQALPALYNGYRRTLAEPEFLQEMENERCLLFPLFATSYLLYDYLVDNEFFGAKQV
;
A
#
# COMPACT_ATOMS: atom_id res chain seq x y z
N MET A 1 1.14 10.46 23.08
CA MET A 1 0.28 9.88 22.02
C MET A 1 0.96 10.12 20.69
N THR A 2 1.03 9.12 19.82
CA THR A 2 1.62 9.26 18.48
C THR A 2 0.63 10.00 17.58
N ARG A 3 1.10 10.99 16.83
CA ARG A 3 0.27 11.81 15.93
C ARG A 3 0.47 11.39 14.48
N CYS A 4 -0.63 11.09 13.77
CA CYS A 4 -0.62 10.83 12.34
C CYS A 4 -0.77 12.15 11.56
N THR A 5 -0.05 12.28 10.45
CA THR A 5 -0.22 13.36 9.48
C THR A 5 -0.53 12.72 8.14
N GLU A 6 -1.64 13.09 7.51
CA GLU A 6 -2.14 12.48 6.27
C GLU A 6 -2.40 13.57 5.22
N LEU A 7 -2.12 13.27 3.96
CA LEU A 7 -2.50 14.11 2.82
C LEU A 7 -3.78 13.56 2.20
N TRP A 8 -4.88 14.30 2.32
CA TRP A 8 -6.17 13.95 1.75
C TRP A 8 -6.39 14.74 0.46
N VAL A 9 -7.08 14.13 -0.51
CA VAL A 9 -7.43 14.74 -1.80
C VAL A 9 -8.94 14.78 -1.97
N ASP A 10 -9.48 15.83 -2.57
CA ASP A 10 -10.90 15.89 -2.94
C ASP A 10 -11.14 14.91 -4.10
N ARG A 11 -12.08 13.96 -3.93
CA ARG A 11 -12.34 12.89 -4.91
C ARG A 11 -12.87 13.42 -6.25
N LYS A 12 -13.39 14.64 -6.31
CA LYS A 12 -13.91 15.29 -7.53
C LYS A 12 -12.93 16.29 -8.14
N ASP A 13 -11.98 16.80 -7.36
CA ASP A 13 -10.94 17.72 -7.82
C ASP A 13 -9.60 17.42 -7.14
N LEU A 14 -8.81 16.54 -7.74
CA LEU A 14 -7.54 16.05 -7.20
C LEU A 14 -6.48 17.15 -6.97
N ARG A 15 -6.71 18.38 -7.46
CA ARG A 15 -5.82 19.52 -7.21
C ARG A 15 -6.08 20.13 -5.83
N LYS A 16 -7.24 19.88 -5.24
CA LYS A 16 -7.58 20.30 -3.88
C LYS A 16 -7.10 19.24 -2.90
N THR A 17 -6.21 19.65 -2.02
CA THR A 17 -5.63 18.79 -1.00
C THR A 17 -5.73 19.43 0.38
N ARG A 18 -5.73 18.62 1.43
CA ARG A 18 -5.62 19.08 2.81
C ARG A 18 -4.71 18.18 3.61
N VAL A 19 -4.00 18.76 4.57
CA VAL A 19 -3.21 18.03 5.55
C VAL A 19 -4.06 17.82 6.79
N VAL A 20 -4.39 16.56 7.08
CA VAL A 20 -5.12 16.17 8.29
C VAL A 20 -4.12 15.69 9.33
N ARG A 21 -4.33 16.09 10.59
CA ARG A 21 -3.52 15.63 11.71
C ARG A 21 -4.42 15.15 12.84
N SER A 22 -4.23 13.91 13.26
CA SER A 22 -5.03 13.26 14.29
C SER A 22 -4.14 12.44 15.23
N ASP A 23 -4.60 12.21 16.44
CA ASP A 23 -3.94 11.28 17.35
C ASP A 23 -4.31 9.85 16.97
N ILE A 24 -3.33 8.96 17.03
CA ILE A 24 -3.54 7.54 16.74
C ILE A 24 -4.16 6.90 17.97
N ALA A 25 -5.30 6.24 17.78
CA ALA A 25 -5.99 5.50 18.83
C ALA A 25 -5.13 4.34 19.36
N ALA A 26 -5.49 3.82 20.53
CA ALA A 26 -4.86 2.61 21.05
C ALA A 26 -5.11 1.44 20.07
N LEU A 27 -4.07 0.65 19.81
CA LEU A 27 -4.15 -0.51 18.93
C LEU A 27 -5.09 -1.57 19.51
N ALA A 28 -6.00 -2.07 18.69
CA ALA A 28 -6.79 -3.24 19.03
C ALA A 28 -5.92 -4.51 18.98
N GLU A 29 -6.46 -5.61 19.54
CA GLU A 29 -5.80 -6.92 19.47
C GLU A 29 -5.57 -7.33 18.00
N GLY A 30 -4.33 -7.76 17.71
CA GLY A 30 -3.90 -8.16 16.38
C GLY A 30 -3.53 -7.01 15.44
N GLU A 31 -3.58 -5.75 15.87
CA GLU A 31 -3.17 -4.61 15.04
C GLU A 31 -1.70 -4.24 15.23
N VAL A 32 -1.13 -3.60 14.21
CA VAL A 32 0.20 -2.99 14.27
C VAL A 32 0.15 -1.55 13.79
N LEU A 33 0.95 -0.69 14.42
CA LEU A 33 1.20 0.67 13.97
C LEU A 33 2.50 0.68 13.18
N VAL A 34 2.45 1.19 11.96
CA VAL A 34 3.63 1.43 11.14
C VAL A 34 3.93 2.92 11.03
N ALA A 35 5.21 3.28 11.03
CA ALA A 35 5.71 4.59 10.62
C ALA A 35 6.20 4.47 9.17
N ILE A 36 5.56 5.20 8.27
CA ILE A 36 5.88 5.20 6.84
C ILE A 36 7.15 6.03 6.64
N ASP A 37 8.17 5.42 6.08
CA ASP A 37 9.50 6.03 5.93
C ASP A 37 9.66 6.69 4.56
N LYS A 38 9.32 5.95 3.49
CA LYS A 38 9.42 6.42 2.12
C LYS A 38 8.40 5.73 1.22
N PHE A 39 8.04 6.39 0.12
CA PHE A 39 7.15 5.82 -0.88
C PHE A 39 7.37 6.46 -2.25
N GLY A 40 6.91 5.76 -3.29
CA GLY A 40 7.00 6.21 -4.67
C GLY A 40 5.85 7.13 -5.05
N LEU A 41 6.18 8.29 -5.64
CA LEU A 41 5.22 9.14 -6.34
C LEU A 41 5.47 9.04 -7.84
N THR A 42 4.45 8.56 -8.55
CA THR A 42 4.49 8.27 -9.99
C THR A 42 3.13 8.61 -10.62
N ALA A 43 3.02 8.45 -11.94
CA ALA A 43 1.74 8.58 -12.63
C ALA A 43 0.68 7.59 -12.10
N ASN A 44 1.06 6.43 -11.56
CA ASN A 44 0.11 5.45 -11.01
C ASN A 44 -0.71 6.01 -9.87
N ASN A 45 -0.15 6.89 -9.04
CA ASN A 45 -0.89 7.48 -7.92
C ASN A 45 -2.04 8.37 -8.42
N VAL A 46 -1.84 9.06 -9.55
CA VAL A 46 -2.91 9.80 -10.23
C VAL A 46 -3.96 8.83 -10.76
N SER A 47 -3.55 7.72 -11.37
CA SER A 47 -4.47 6.68 -11.84
C SER A 47 -5.29 6.07 -10.69
N TYR A 48 -4.69 5.80 -9.53
CA TYR A 48 -5.42 5.31 -8.34
C TYR A 48 -6.48 6.29 -7.89
N ALA A 49 -6.17 7.59 -7.93
CA ALA A 49 -7.13 8.63 -7.56
C ALA A 49 -8.25 8.78 -8.60
N VAL A 50 -7.92 8.83 -9.90
CA VAL A 50 -8.90 8.96 -10.99
C VAL A 50 -9.83 7.75 -11.08
N SER A 51 -9.31 6.54 -10.84
CA SER A 51 -10.09 5.30 -10.85
C SER A 51 -10.60 4.87 -9.48
N GLY A 52 -10.53 5.75 -8.48
CA GLY A 52 -10.71 5.38 -7.08
C GLY A 52 -12.09 4.80 -6.77
N ASP A 53 -13.16 5.33 -7.36
CA ASP A 53 -14.52 4.76 -7.18
C ASP A 53 -14.74 3.52 -8.06
N MET A 54 -14.16 3.48 -9.27
CA MET A 54 -14.34 2.39 -10.22
C MET A 54 -13.65 1.09 -9.78
N ILE A 55 -12.41 1.19 -9.28
CA ILE A 55 -11.60 0.05 -8.83
C ILE A 55 -11.70 -0.13 -7.31
N GLY A 56 -12.14 0.89 -6.58
CA GLY A 56 -12.30 0.86 -5.13
C GLY A 56 -11.06 1.28 -4.35
N TYR A 57 -10.10 2.00 -4.96
CA TYR A 57 -8.87 2.40 -4.25
C TYR A 57 -9.10 3.26 -3.00
N TRP A 58 -10.19 4.04 -2.97
CA TRP A 58 -10.57 4.79 -1.76
C TRP A 58 -10.87 3.89 -0.57
N GLY A 59 -11.25 2.63 -0.83
CA GLY A 59 -11.58 1.66 0.20
C GLY A 59 -10.38 1.19 1.02
N TYR A 60 -9.15 1.20 0.48
CA TYR A 60 -7.98 0.71 1.23
C TYR A 60 -7.62 1.58 2.44
N TYR A 61 -7.97 2.86 2.35
CA TYR A 61 -7.75 3.85 3.40
C TYR A 61 -8.94 4.83 3.42
N PRO A 62 -10.03 4.49 4.13
CA PRO A 62 -11.21 5.33 4.19
C PRO A 62 -10.91 6.74 4.73
N ALA A 63 -11.60 7.73 4.18
CA ALA A 63 -11.63 9.12 4.62
C ALA A 63 -13.08 9.60 4.74
N GLU A 64 -13.26 10.71 5.43
CA GLU A 64 -14.58 11.33 5.64
C GLU A 64 -15.01 12.16 4.42
N ASP A 65 -16.33 12.29 4.27
CA ASP A 65 -17.00 13.17 3.29
C ASP A 65 -16.51 13.00 1.84
N GLU A 66 -16.22 14.11 1.15
CA GLU A 66 -15.74 14.14 -0.24
C GLU A 66 -14.27 13.73 -0.40
N TRP A 67 -13.56 13.45 0.69
CA TRP A 67 -12.11 13.24 0.65
C TRP A 67 -11.73 11.79 0.40
N GLY A 68 -10.52 11.60 -0.10
CA GLY A 68 -9.89 10.30 -0.31
C GLY A 68 -8.43 10.33 0.12
N LYS A 69 -7.91 9.17 0.51
CA LYS A 69 -6.47 8.96 0.77
C LYS A 69 -5.89 8.19 -0.40
N VAL A 70 -5.07 8.86 -1.21
CA VAL A 70 -4.42 8.21 -2.35
C VAL A 70 -3.39 7.22 -1.81
N PRO A 71 -3.44 5.95 -2.26
CA PRO A 71 -2.47 4.99 -1.84
C PRO A 71 -1.15 5.11 -2.63
N VAL A 72 -0.08 4.59 -2.03
CA VAL A 72 1.30 4.63 -2.51
C VAL A 72 1.99 3.31 -2.20
N TRP A 73 2.93 2.88 -3.03
CA TRP A 73 3.83 1.78 -2.68
C TRP A 73 5.02 2.33 -1.91
N GLY A 74 5.28 1.78 -0.73
CA GLY A 74 6.25 2.35 0.19
C GLY A 74 6.88 1.33 1.12
N CYS A 75 7.86 1.82 1.89
CA CYS A 75 8.47 1.12 3.01
C CYS A 75 8.08 1.76 4.34
N ALA A 76 7.82 0.93 5.35
CA ALA A 76 7.44 1.38 6.68
C ALA A 76 8.05 0.49 7.77
N ASN A 77 8.26 1.05 8.96
CA ASN A 77 8.73 0.33 10.14
C ASN A 77 7.57 0.06 11.09
N VAL A 78 7.48 -1.13 11.66
CA VAL A 78 6.54 -1.40 12.76
C VAL A 78 7.06 -0.72 14.03
N VAL A 79 6.31 0.26 14.55
CA VAL A 79 6.69 1.08 15.71
C VAL A 79 5.89 0.77 16.97
N ALA A 80 4.74 0.12 16.84
CA ALA A 80 4.01 -0.51 17.94
C ALA A 80 3.25 -1.73 17.42
N SER A 81 3.09 -2.76 18.26
CA SER A 81 2.43 -4.00 17.85
C SER A 81 1.60 -4.60 18.99
N SER A 82 0.37 -4.95 18.66
CA SER A 82 -0.52 -5.83 19.43
C SER A 82 -0.68 -7.20 18.74
N CYS A 83 0.26 -7.56 17.85
CA CYS A 83 0.31 -8.80 17.09
C CYS A 83 1.67 -9.49 17.33
N ALA A 84 1.68 -10.60 18.06
CA ALA A 84 2.93 -11.28 18.43
C ALA A 84 3.74 -11.79 17.22
N GLU A 85 3.06 -12.11 16.11
CA GLU A 85 3.70 -12.61 14.88
C GLU A 85 4.38 -11.52 14.05
N VAL A 86 4.05 -10.24 14.30
CA VAL A 86 4.62 -9.07 13.62
C VAL A 86 5.18 -8.10 14.69
N PRO A 87 6.42 -8.33 15.15
CA PRO A 87 7.00 -7.56 16.25
C PRO A 87 7.40 -6.14 15.84
N VAL A 88 7.62 -5.28 16.84
CA VAL A 88 8.22 -3.96 16.66
C VAL A 88 9.63 -4.10 16.07
N GLY A 89 9.97 -3.23 15.11
CA GLY A 89 11.24 -3.25 14.39
C GLY A 89 11.18 -3.94 13.02
N GLU A 90 10.09 -4.63 12.68
CA GLU A 90 9.87 -5.17 11.34
C GLU A 90 9.91 -4.08 10.26
N ARG A 91 10.54 -4.40 9.12
CA ARG A 91 10.55 -3.56 7.92
C ARG A 91 9.59 -4.12 6.89
N LEU A 92 8.63 -3.30 6.48
CA LEU A 92 7.56 -3.70 5.60
C LEU A 92 7.63 -2.95 4.27
N TRP A 93 7.35 -3.64 3.18
CA TRP A 93 7.05 -3.04 1.88
C TRP A 93 5.62 -3.40 1.46
N GLY A 94 4.84 -2.42 1.02
CA GLY A 94 3.43 -2.63 0.68
C GLY A 94 2.70 -1.37 0.25
N PHE A 95 1.37 -1.46 0.24
CA PHE A 95 0.46 -0.40 -0.20
C PHE A 95 0.03 0.44 1.01
N PHE A 96 0.49 1.69 1.10
CA PHE A 96 0.27 2.62 2.21
C PHE A 96 -0.56 3.84 1.78
N PRO A 97 -1.14 4.65 2.68
CA PRO A 97 -1.66 5.96 2.32
C PRO A 97 -0.50 6.99 2.25
N MET A 98 -0.73 8.13 1.61
CA MET A 98 0.17 9.30 1.76
C MET A 98 0.06 9.88 3.18
N ALA A 99 0.72 9.23 4.14
CA ALA A 99 0.66 9.56 5.55
C ALA A 99 2.01 9.31 6.25
N SER A 100 2.15 9.81 7.48
CA SER A 100 3.28 9.48 8.35
C SER A 100 3.15 8.11 9.00
N HIS A 101 1.92 7.64 9.22
CA HIS A 101 1.64 6.36 9.88
C HIS A 101 0.41 5.68 9.28
N ALA A 102 0.30 4.37 9.49
CA ALA A 102 -0.91 3.60 9.23
C ALA A 102 -1.08 2.50 10.28
N VAL A 103 -2.33 2.18 10.61
CA VAL A 103 -2.66 0.98 11.38
C VAL A 103 -3.01 -0.12 10.38
N LEU A 104 -2.41 -1.30 10.56
CA LEU A 104 -2.68 -2.49 9.76
C LEU A 104 -3.20 -3.60 10.67
N ARG A 105 -3.94 -4.55 10.11
CA ARG A 105 -4.37 -5.76 10.82
C ARG A 105 -3.76 -7.00 10.16
N PRO A 106 -2.54 -7.41 10.55
CA PRO A 106 -1.92 -8.60 9.99
C PRO A 106 -2.78 -9.86 10.16
N GLY A 107 -2.88 -10.63 9.08
CA GLY A 107 -3.48 -11.96 9.05
C GLY A 107 -2.77 -12.85 8.04
N LYS A 108 -2.95 -14.17 8.18
CA LYS A 108 -2.21 -15.19 7.39
C LYS A 108 -0.69 -14.90 7.38
N VAL A 109 -0.15 -14.59 8.56
CA VAL A 109 1.24 -14.18 8.73
C VAL A 109 2.17 -15.35 8.37
N ARG A 110 3.25 -15.01 7.66
CA ARG A 110 4.34 -15.90 7.26
C ARG A 110 5.65 -15.17 7.52
N ASP A 111 6.76 -15.89 7.45
CA ASP A 111 8.09 -15.33 7.69
C ASP A 111 8.43 -14.17 6.75
N ASP A 112 7.94 -14.21 5.50
CA ASP A 112 8.28 -13.25 4.45
C ASP A 112 7.15 -12.27 4.09
N GLN A 113 5.93 -12.48 4.60
CA GLN A 113 4.79 -11.62 4.28
C GLN A 113 3.60 -11.81 5.24
N PHE A 114 2.65 -10.89 5.18
CA PHE A 114 1.30 -11.07 5.70
C PHE A 114 0.27 -10.40 4.78
N ILE A 115 -1.01 -10.62 5.06
CA ILE A 115 -2.13 -9.91 4.41
C ILE A 115 -2.80 -9.01 5.44
N ASP A 116 -3.05 -7.75 5.11
CA ASP A 116 -3.91 -6.89 5.93
C ASP A 116 -5.37 -7.33 5.76
N VAL A 117 -5.94 -7.86 6.84
CA VAL A 117 -7.29 -8.41 6.89
C VAL A 117 -8.31 -7.44 7.50
N ALA A 118 -7.98 -6.14 7.56
CA ALA A 118 -8.94 -5.11 7.94
C ALA A 118 -10.24 -5.23 7.13
N GLU A 119 -11.38 -5.06 7.81
CA GLU A 119 -12.71 -5.35 7.24
C GLU A 119 -12.97 -4.61 5.93
N HIS A 120 -12.60 -3.32 5.86
CA HIS A 120 -12.77 -2.49 4.68
C HIS A 120 -11.97 -2.96 3.45
N ARG A 121 -11.00 -3.88 3.63
CA ARG A 121 -10.15 -4.42 2.56
C ARG A 121 -10.65 -5.72 1.96
N GLN A 122 -11.59 -6.41 2.61
CA GLN A 122 -11.98 -7.77 2.24
C GLN A 122 -12.64 -7.86 0.87
N ALA A 123 -13.40 -6.83 0.48
CA ALA A 123 -14.08 -6.76 -0.81
C ALA A 123 -13.22 -6.14 -1.92
N LEU A 124 -12.00 -5.69 -1.60
CA LEU A 124 -11.10 -5.02 -2.55
C LEU A 124 -10.13 -6.02 -3.21
N PRO A 125 -9.55 -5.69 -4.37
CA PRO A 125 -8.57 -6.54 -5.02
C PRO A 125 -7.42 -6.98 -4.10
N ALA A 126 -7.32 -8.28 -3.84
CA ALA A 126 -6.42 -8.85 -2.83
C ALA A 126 -4.94 -8.54 -3.04
N LEU A 127 -4.52 -8.20 -4.26
CA LEU A 127 -3.14 -7.87 -4.62
C LEU A 127 -2.55 -6.75 -3.75
N TYR A 128 -3.37 -5.76 -3.37
CA TYR A 128 -2.93 -4.59 -2.61
C TYR A 128 -2.99 -4.79 -1.09
N ASN A 129 -3.46 -5.94 -0.63
CA ASN A 129 -3.54 -6.27 0.80
C ASN A 129 -2.26 -6.95 1.32
N GLY A 130 -1.35 -7.36 0.43
CA GLY A 130 -0.11 -8.03 0.81
C GLY A 130 0.97 -7.05 1.27
N TYR A 131 1.63 -7.38 2.37
CA TYR A 131 2.82 -6.68 2.89
C TYR A 131 3.98 -7.66 2.98
N ARG A 132 5.12 -7.30 2.37
CA ARG A 132 6.37 -8.06 2.41
C ARG A 132 7.18 -7.67 3.64
N ARG A 133 7.75 -8.66 4.33
CA ARG A 133 8.67 -8.48 5.46
C ARG A 133 10.10 -8.53 4.94
N THR A 134 10.73 -7.37 4.79
CA THR A 134 11.95 -7.25 3.99
C THR A 134 13.22 -7.58 4.76
N LEU A 135 13.18 -7.65 6.09
CA LEU A 135 14.36 -7.99 6.91
C LEU A 135 14.90 -9.40 6.66
N ALA A 136 14.06 -10.33 6.22
CA ALA A 136 14.45 -11.70 5.90
C ALA A 136 15.01 -11.86 4.47
N GLU A 137 14.96 -10.81 3.65
CA GLU A 137 15.42 -10.85 2.27
C GLU A 137 16.96 -10.74 2.20
N PRO A 138 17.59 -11.19 1.10
CA PRO A 138 19.01 -10.93 0.84
C PRO A 138 19.37 -9.44 0.92
N GLU A 139 20.56 -9.11 1.43
CA GLU A 139 21.03 -7.73 1.62
C GLU A 139 20.85 -6.84 0.38
N PHE A 140 21.22 -7.35 -0.80
CA PHE A 140 21.07 -6.58 -2.05
C PHE A 140 19.61 -6.19 -2.34
N LEU A 141 18.63 -7.00 -1.93
CA LEU A 141 17.21 -6.68 -2.09
C LEU A 141 16.71 -5.69 -1.03
N GLN A 142 17.32 -5.69 0.15
CA GLN A 142 17.05 -4.72 1.21
C GLN A 142 17.56 -3.32 0.82
N GLU A 143 18.66 -3.24 0.04
CA GLU A 143 19.18 -1.97 -0.47
C GLU A 143 18.31 -1.32 -1.56
N MET A 144 17.47 -2.11 -2.24
CA MET A 144 16.65 -1.68 -3.39
C MET A 144 15.30 -1.04 -3.01
N GLU A 145 15.18 -0.41 -1.83
CA GLU A 145 13.88 0.11 -1.38
C GLU A 145 13.30 1.19 -2.29
N ASN A 146 14.15 2.05 -2.86
CA ASN A 146 13.71 3.11 -3.75
C ASN A 146 13.15 2.52 -5.05
N GLU A 147 13.86 1.55 -5.62
CA GLU A 147 13.48 0.80 -6.80
C GLU A 147 12.21 -0.02 -6.53
N ARG A 148 12.04 -0.59 -5.34
CA ARG A 148 10.80 -1.25 -4.91
C ARG A 148 9.61 -0.29 -4.92
N CYS A 149 9.79 0.90 -4.38
CA CYS A 149 8.72 1.91 -4.34
C CYS A 149 8.32 2.40 -5.74
N LEU A 150 9.27 2.47 -6.68
CA LEU A 150 9.06 3.06 -8.01
C LEU A 150 8.75 2.04 -9.11
N LEU A 151 9.40 0.88 -9.10
CA LEU A 151 9.47 -0.04 -10.24
C LEU A 151 8.78 -1.37 -9.99
N PHE A 152 8.81 -1.90 -8.76
CA PHE A 152 8.29 -3.26 -8.50
C PHE A 152 6.81 -3.43 -8.82
N PRO A 153 5.91 -2.47 -8.51
CA PRO A 153 4.50 -2.58 -8.90
C PRO A 153 4.31 -2.63 -10.42
N LEU A 154 5.16 -1.91 -11.18
CA LEU A 154 5.15 -1.93 -12.64
C LEU A 154 5.69 -3.25 -13.18
N PHE A 155 6.74 -3.77 -12.57
CA PHE A 155 7.32 -5.06 -12.93
C PHE A 155 6.30 -6.20 -12.74
N ALA A 156 5.55 -6.22 -11.63
CA ALA A 156 4.49 -7.20 -11.46
C ALA A 156 3.39 -7.06 -12.53
N THR A 157 3.02 -5.82 -12.86
CA THR A 157 2.00 -5.54 -13.89
C THR A 157 2.47 -5.95 -15.29
N SER A 158 3.78 -5.92 -15.59
CA SER A 158 4.27 -6.32 -16.92
C SER A 158 4.01 -7.80 -17.22
N TYR A 159 4.03 -8.67 -16.22
CA TYR A 159 3.64 -10.08 -16.38
C TYR A 159 2.15 -10.21 -16.71
N LEU A 160 1.27 -9.44 -16.04
CA LEU A 160 -0.15 -9.44 -16.36
C LEU A 160 -0.42 -8.95 -17.80
N LEU A 161 0.33 -7.95 -18.25
CA LEU A 161 0.25 -7.47 -19.63
C LEU A 161 0.76 -8.51 -20.62
N TYR A 162 1.85 -9.21 -20.29
CA TYR A 162 2.36 -10.30 -21.11
C TYR A 162 1.33 -11.43 -21.25
N ASP A 163 0.75 -11.89 -20.14
CA ASP A 163 -0.27 -12.93 -20.14
C ASP A 163 -1.49 -12.48 -20.96
N TYR A 164 -1.94 -11.23 -20.80
CA TYR A 164 -3.03 -10.67 -21.61
C TYR A 164 -2.71 -10.67 -23.12
N LEU A 165 -1.48 -10.34 -23.50
CA LEU A 165 -1.06 -10.40 -24.91
C LEU A 165 -1.04 -11.84 -25.41
N VAL A 166 -0.51 -12.79 -24.63
CA VAL A 166 -0.48 -14.21 -24.98
C VAL A 166 -1.90 -14.78 -25.15
N ASP A 167 -2.80 -14.50 -24.21
CA ASP A 167 -4.20 -14.95 -24.23
C ASP A 167 -4.99 -14.44 -25.44
N ASN A 168 -4.53 -13.32 -26.03
CA ASN A 168 -5.14 -12.72 -27.22
C ASN A 168 -4.32 -12.96 -28.50
N GLU A 169 -3.43 -13.96 -28.51
CA GLU A 169 -2.56 -14.29 -29.65
C GLU A 169 -1.79 -13.07 -30.18
N PHE A 170 -1.35 -12.21 -29.27
CA PHE A 170 -0.70 -10.92 -29.52
C PHE A 170 -1.50 -10.00 -30.47
N PHE A 171 -2.82 -10.19 -30.56
CA PHE A 171 -3.70 -9.52 -31.52
C PHE A 171 -3.20 -9.62 -32.97
N GLY A 172 -2.53 -10.73 -33.31
CA GLY A 172 -1.94 -10.97 -34.63
C GLY A 172 -0.59 -10.26 -34.88
N ALA A 173 0.00 -9.62 -33.87
CA ALA A 173 1.34 -9.03 -33.97
C ALA A 173 2.41 -10.12 -34.18
N LYS A 174 3.40 -9.82 -35.02
CA LYS A 174 4.49 -10.75 -35.40
C LYS A 174 5.88 -10.33 -34.92
N GLN A 175 5.99 -9.15 -34.31
CA GLN A 175 7.21 -8.59 -33.73
C GLN A 175 6.83 -7.62 -32.60
N VAL A 176 7.71 -7.45 -31.62
CA VAL A 176 7.60 -6.51 -30.48
C VAL A 176 8.61 -5.39 -30.66
#